data_AF-A0A430K0X7-F1
#
_entry.id   AF-A0A430K0X7-F1
#
_cell.length_a   1.000
_cell.length_b   1.000
_cell.length_c   1.000
_cell.angle_alpha   90.00
_cell.angle_beta   90.00
_cell.angle_gamma   90.00
#
_symmetry.space_group_name_H-M   'P 1'
#
loop_
_entity.id
_entity.type
_entity.pdbx_description
1 polymer ?
#
loop_
_entity_poly.entity_id
_entity_poly.type
_entity_poly.pdbx_seq_one_letter_code
_entity_poly.pdbx_strand_id
1 'polypeptide(L)'
;MKGRWLKIFLKTLGGLIVLLVLLFYFATTPIDTTPYFETQYYRNTIQNINEAVKNRTEVQGSLFAGFAKTNITPQVTNSVADPNQDLFTNIKLAGYGDGKIATGVHDSIYAKAIALSINNESVVLISADLVAIPEEIVLNVEKRLKGKISRNQLYFGATHTHASIGNCMPGYVGKSFGGEYQAAVVEWLGKKISDLILKALADRQPAQLSSGYIKVPNLVRNRIIGETGRLNDKLDLLSIVQENGKKASIGVFSAHATVIGPDNDLYSGDYPGYFQRYLEDKAVDIALFFAGTVGSHSNKGEGHKFDKAQYIGETLADSAIVALNKMQYSSRVQLSAISSEIEVPKLQFLYISDRLRLAPFLAKKLMPPMNPIQVQGLKLNNLIWLALPYELSGEYGVDLKNALELQGYNSVLSSFNGQYLGYITPSKYYYFDTYEARLMGWYGPTMGDYLMELNYKMANALTHSRL
;
A
#
# COMPACT_ATOMS: atom_id res chain seq x y z
N MET A 1 23.39 20.97 -60.65
CA MET A 1 22.23 20.99 -59.71
C MET A 1 22.30 19.96 -58.58
N LYS A 2 22.72 18.70 -58.80
CA LYS A 2 22.75 17.65 -57.75
C LYS A 2 23.59 17.97 -56.49
N GLY A 3 24.74 18.65 -56.62
CA GLY A 3 25.62 18.95 -55.48
C GLY A 3 25.12 20.03 -54.50
N ARG A 4 24.25 20.95 -54.93
CA ARG A 4 23.68 21.99 -54.05
C ARG A 4 22.61 21.40 -53.13
N TRP A 5 21.76 20.53 -53.66
CA TRP A 5 20.76 19.80 -52.90
C TRP A 5 21.37 18.83 -51.88
N LEU A 6 22.45 18.12 -52.27
CA LEU A 6 23.19 17.26 -51.33
C LEU A 6 23.80 18.06 -50.17
N LYS A 7 24.39 19.24 -50.44
CA LYS A 7 24.95 20.11 -49.37
C LYS A 7 23.87 20.64 -48.44
N ILE A 8 22.71 21.04 -48.96
CA ILE A 8 21.57 21.48 -48.15
C ILE A 8 21.08 20.31 -47.29
N PHE A 9 20.86 19.15 -47.90
CA PHE A 9 20.44 17.93 -47.20
C PHE A 9 21.40 17.55 -46.06
N LEU A 10 22.71 17.50 -46.32
CA LEU A 10 23.71 17.17 -45.30
C LEU A 10 23.77 18.20 -44.17
N LYS A 11 23.60 19.51 -44.47
CA LYS A 11 23.52 20.55 -43.43
C LYS A 11 22.25 20.41 -42.60
N THR A 12 21.11 20.17 -43.23
CA THR A 12 19.83 19.94 -42.54
C THR A 12 19.91 18.69 -41.66
N LEU A 13 20.42 17.58 -42.20
CA LEU A 13 20.63 16.35 -41.46
C LEU A 13 21.59 16.54 -40.28
N GLY A 14 22.72 17.23 -40.49
CA GLY A 14 23.65 17.58 -39.42
C GLY A 14 23.00 18.44 -38.33
N GLY A 15 22.20 19.44 -38.72
CA GLY A 15 21.44 20.26 -37.78
C GLY A 15 20.42 19.45 -36.97
N LEU A 16 19.71 18.52 -37.61
CA LEU A 16 18.77 17.61 -36.94
C LEU A 16 19.49 16.68 -35.97
N ILE A 17 20.64 16.12 -36.33
CA ILE A 17 21.44 15.27 -35.44
C ILE A 17 21.90 16.07 -34.22
N VAL A 18 22.43 17.28 -34.41
CA VAL A 18 22.84 18.15 -33.29
C VAL A 18 21.66 18.46 -32.39
N LEU A 19 20.49 18.78 -32.96
CA LEU A 19 19.27 19.02 -32.19
C LEU A 19 18.86 17.78 -31.36
N LEU A 20 18.87 16.59 -31.96
CA LEU A 20 18.55 15.35 -31.25
C LEU A 20 19.54 15.03 -30.13
N VAL A 21 20.84 15.27 -30.35
CA VAL A 21 21.87 15.09 -29.31
C VAL A 21 21.66 16.07 -28.16
N LEU A 22 21.36 17.35 -28.46
CA LEU A 22 21.05 18.35 -27.43
C LEU A 22 19.78 17.97 -26.66
N LEU A 23 18.71 17.56 -27.35
CA LEU A 23 17.48 17.10 -26.72
C LEU A 23 17.75 15.90 -25.82
N PHE A 24 18.51 14.91 -26.27
CA PHE A 24 18.91 13.76 -25.46
C PHE A 24 19.73 14.18 -24.24
N TYR A 25 20.72 15.07 -24.41
CA TYR A 25 21.54 15.57 -23.31
C TYR A 25 20.70 16.27 -22.22
N PHE A 26 19.74 17.13 -22.62
CA PHE A 26 18.86 17.81 -21.66
C PHE A 26 17.72 16.95 -21.13
N ALA A 27 17.30 15.92 -21.88
CA ALA A 27 16.27 14.98 -21.45
C ALA A 27 16.80 13.90 -20.51
N THR A 28 18.12 13.75 -20.37
CA THR A 28 18.74 12.70 -19.57
C THR A 28 19.57 13.24 -18.43
N THR A 29 19.77 12.43 -17.40
CA THR A 29 20.59 12.77 -16.23
C THR A 29 21.28 11.49 -15.74
N PRO A 30 22.49 11.57 -15.17
CA PRO A 30 23.12 10.43 -14.52
C PRO A 30 22.28 9.86 -13.37
N ILE A 31 22.47 8.58 -13.06
CA ILE A 31 21.96 8.00 -11.80
C ILE A 31 22.66 8.69 -10.63
N ASP A 32 21.88 9.20 -9.68
CA ASP A 32 22.37 9.71 -8.40
C ASP A 32 22.63 8.53 -7.48
N THR A 33 23.89 8.40 -7.05
CA THR A 33 24.37 7.39 -6.11
C THR A 33 24.89 8.02 -4.82
N THR A 34 24.56 9.29 -4.56
CA THR A 34 24.96 9.99 -3.34
C THR A 34 24.43 9.22 -2.13
N PRO A 35 25.26 8.90 -1.12
CA PRO A 35 24.80 8.27 0.10
C PRO A 35 23.68 9.08 0.75
N TYR A 36 22.55 8.43 1.05
CA TYR A 36 21.34 9.15 1.46
C TYR A 36 21.56 9.98 2.74
N PHE A 37 22.40 9.53 3.67
CA PHE A 37 22.70 10.23 4.93
C PHE A 37 23.48 11.55 4.76
N GLU A 38 24.06 11.81 3.58
CA GLU A 38 24.75 13.07 3.27
C GLU A 38 23.80 14.12 2.66
N THR A 39 22.57 13.72 2.33
CA THR A 39 21.64 14.54 1.54
C THR A 39 20.79 15.47 2.41
N GLN A 40 20.23 16.51 1.77
CA GLN A 40 19.32 17.43 2.46
C GLN A 40 17.98 16.78 2.80
N TYR A 41 17.41 15.97 1.90
CA TYR A 41 16.11 15.32 2.13
C TYR A 41 16.16 14.40 3.36
N TYR A 42 17.29 13.72 3.57
CA TYR A 42 17.50 12.90 4.75
C TYR A 42 17.55 13.75 6.01
N ARG A 43 18.35 14.83 6.04
CA ARG A 43 18.43 15.73 7.19
C ARG A 43 17.07 16.29 7.59
N ASN A 44 16.30 16.77 6.60
CA ASN A 44 14.94 17.29 6.82
C ASN A 44 14.02 16.19 7.38
N THR A 45 14.07 14.99 6.80
CA THR A 45 13.23 13.87 7.26
C THR A 45 13.56 13.43 8.68
N ILE A 46 14.85 13.33 9.03
CA ILE A 46 15.25 12.98 10.38
C ILE A 46 14.79 14.03 11.40
N GLN A 47 14.86 15.32 11.04
CA GLN A 47 14.30 16.40 11.85
C GLN A 47 12.78 16.23 12.04
N ASN A 48 12.03 16.05 10.95
CA ASN A 48 10.58 15.85 11.00
C ASN A 48 10.19 14.66 11.88
N ILE A 49 10.90 13.53 11.75
CA ILE A 49 10.64 12.34 12.59
C ILE A 49 10.98 12.62 14.04
N ASN A 50 12.10 13.31 14.33
CA ASN A 50 12.45 13.65 15.71
C ASN A 50 11.40 14.57 16.36
N GLU A 51 10.86 15.53 15.61
CA GLU A 51 9.77 16.40 16.07
C GLU A 51 8.48 15.60 16.29
N ALA A 52 8.11 14.72 15.35
CA ALA A 52 6.96 13.84 15.49
C ALA A 52 7.08 12.89 16.70
N VAL A 53 8.26 12.34 16.97
CA VAL A 53 8.52 11.48 18.13
C VAL A 53 8.37 12.23 19.45
N LYS A 54 8.80 13.49 19.51
CA LYS A 54 8.63 14.36 20.69
C LYS A 54 7.16 14.66 20.96
N ASN A 55 6.38 14.87 19.90
CA ASN A 55 4.97 15.23 19.95
C ASN A 55 4.03 14.02 19.78
N ARG A 56 4.55 12.80 19.93
CA ARG A 56 3.77 11.58 19.69
C ARG A 56 2.60 11.48 20.68
N THR A 57 1.51 10.91 20.22
CA THR A 57 0.44 10.49 21.13
C THR A 57 0.94 9.33 21.97
N GLU A 58 0.71 9.37 23.27
CA GLU A 58 0.94 8.24 24.18
C GLU A 58 -0.12 8.24 25.28
N VAL A 59 -1.00 7.26 25.26
CA VAL A 59 -2.11 7.13 26.21
C VAL A 59 -2.30 5.67 26.63
N GLN A 60 -2.84 5.49 27.84
CA GLN A 60 -3.24 4.18 28.32
C GLN A 60 -4.63 4.29 28.96
N GLY A 61 -5.50 3.33 28.71
CA GLY A 61 -6.85 3.34 29.24
C GLY A 61 -7.69 2.17 28.73
N SER A 62 -8.98 2.22 29.02
CA SER A 62 -9.96 1.27 28.47
C SER A 62 -10.09 1.47 26.97
N LEU A 63 -10.07 0.37 26.22
CA LEU A 63 -10.29 0.38 24.79
C LEU A 63 -11.78 0.48 24.47
N PHE A 64 -12.10 1.37 23.55
CA PHE A 64 -13.34 1.36 22.80
C PHE A 64 -13.04 1.06 21.34
N ALA A 65 -13.86 0.24 20.70
CA ALA A 65 -13.70 -0.08 19.29
C ALA A 65 -15.04 -0.08 18.55
N GLY A 66 -15.04 0.39 17.31
CA GLY A 66 -16.21 0.42 16.44
C GLY A 66 -15.88 -0.08 15.05
N PHE A 67 -16.82 -0.78 14.42
CA PHE A 67 -16.59 -1.53 13.19
C PHE A 67 -17.58 -1.13 12.11
N ALA A 68 -17.10 -0.96 10.88
CA ALA A 68 -17.96 -0.72 9.74
C ALA A 68 -17.44 -1.40 8.47
N LYS A 69 -18.38 -1.74 7.58
CA LYS A 69 -18.16 -2.30 6.24
C LYS A 69 -19.05 -1.55 5.26
N THR A 70 -18.54 -1.26 4.07
CA THR A 70 -19.32 -0.69 2.98
C THR A 70 -18.96 -1.39 1.67
N ASN A 71 -19.97 -1.68 0.86
CA ASN A 71 -19.76 -2.20 -0.49
C ASN A 71 -19.20 -1.08 -1.37
N ILE A 72 -18.13 -1.38 -2.11
CA ILE A 72 -17.50 -0.49 -3.09
C ILE A 72 -17.44 -1.13 -4.48
N THR A 73 -18.33 -2.07 -4.79
CA THR A 73 -18.43 -2.69 -6.11
C THR A 73 -19.20 -1.78 -7.06
N PRO A 74 -18.60 -1.28 -8.14
CA PRO A 74 -19.32 -0.48 -9.13
C PRO A 74 -20.33 -1.35 -9.89
N GLN A 75 -21.50 -0.78 -10.19
CA GLN A 75 -22.42 -1.37 -11.16
C GLN A 75 -21.98 -0.96 -12.56
N VAL A 76 -21.62 -1.94 -13.38
CA VAL A 76 -21.18 -1.72 -14.76
C VAL A 76 -22.41 -1.41 -15.63
N THR A 77 -22.40 -0.28 -16.32
CA THR A 77 -23.43 0.10 -17.29
C THR A 77 -22.82 0.45 -18.64
N ASN A 78 -23.56 0.17 -19.72
CA ASN A 78 -23.21 0.55 -21.10
C ASN A 78 -23.93 1.84 -21.55
N SER A 79 -24.73 2.43 -20.68
CA SER A 79 -25.54 3.62 -20.99
C SER A 79 -24.94 4.87 -20.34
N VAL A 80 -25.61 5.44 -19.33
CA VAL A 80 -25.19 6.68 -18.67
C VAL A 80 -24.65 6.33 -17.29
N ALA A 81 -23.45 6.83 -16.97
CA ALA A 81 -22.90 6.73 -15.63
C ALA A 81 -23.69 7.64 -14.66
N ASP A 82 -24.03 7.10 -13.49
CA ASP A 82 -24.61 7.85 -12.38
C ASP A 82 -23.97 7.38 -11.06
N PRO A 83 -22.91 8.07 -10.61
CA PRO A 83 -22.22 7.73 -9.36
C PRO A 83 -23.11 7.72 -8.12
N ASN A 84 -24.26 8.43 -8.12
CA ASN A 84 -25.18 8.41 -6.98
C ASN A 84 -25.95 7.09 -6.87
N GLN A 85 -26.05 6.34 -7.98
CA GLN A 85 -26.63 5.01 -8.07
C GLN A 85 -25.55 3.93 -8.20
N ASP A 86 -24.29 4.26 -7.91
CA ASP A 86 -23.14 3.38 -8.05
C ASP A 86 -22.90 2.88 -9.52
N LEU A 87 -23.45 3.57 -10.53
CA LEU A 87 -23.38 3.20 -11.95
C LEU A 87 -22.19 3.85 -12.66
N PHE A 88 -21.34 3.04 -13.30
CA PHE A 88 -20.15 3.51 -14.01
C PHE A 88 -19.94 2.82 -15.36
N THR A 89 -19.29 3.54 -16.28
CA THR A 89 -18.88 3.05 -17.60
C THR A 89 -17.35 2.97 -17.68
N ASN A 90 -16.82 1.95 -18.35
CA ASN A 90 -15.39 1.88 -18.72
C ASN A 90 -14.39 2.00 -17.56
N ILE A 91 -14.70 1.42 -16.40
CA ILE A 91 -13.70 1.28 -15.33
C ILE A 91 -12.71 0.17 -15.74
N LYS A 92 -11.43 0.50 -15.81
CA LYS A 92 -10.34 -0.47 -16.02
C LYS A 92 -9.99 -1.11 -14.68
N LEU A 93 -9.74 -2.42 -14.69
CA LEU A 93 -9.19 -3.11 -13.53
C LEU A 93 -7.74 -2.66 -13.30
N ALA A 94 -7.43 -2.24 -12.08
CA ALA A 94 -6.16 -1.60 -11.75
C ALA A 94 -5.05 -2.60 -11.43
N GLY A 95 -3.80 -2.23 -11.75
CA GLY A 95 -2.60 -2.95 -11.33
C GLY A 95 -1.89 -3.68 -12.46
N TYR A 96 -2.64 -4.23 -13.43
CA TYR A 96 -2.07 -4.73 -14.68
C TYR A 96 -2.11 -3.61 -15.73
N GLY A 97 -0.94 -3.18 -16.22
CA GLY A 97 -0.82 -2.09 -17.18
C GLY A 97 -1.66 -2.30 -18.46
N ASP A 98 -1.87 -3.54 -18.87
CA ASP A 98 -2.71 -3.99 -19.99
C ASP A 98 -4.02 -4.66 -19.55
N GLY A 99 -4.43 -4.47 -18.29
CA GLY A 99 -5.65 -5.02 -17.71
C GLY A 99 -6.92 -4.63 -18.46
N LYS A 100 -7.99 -5.40 -18.24
CA LYS A 100 -9.27 -5.23 -18.95
C LYS A 100 -10.15 -4.13 -18.36
N ILE A 101 -11.11 -3.69 -19.16
CA ILE A 101 -12.27 -2.96 -18.68
C ILE A 101 -13.17 -3.96 -17.95
N ALA A 102 -13.66 -3.60 -16.77
CA ALA A 102 -14.57 -4.43 -16.01
C ALA A 102 -15.91 -4.58 -16.74
N THR A 103 -16.34 -5.82 -16.96
CA THR A 103 -17.61 -6.18 -17.62
C THR A 103 -18.62 -6.76 -16.63
N GLY A 104 -18.18 -7.15 -15.44
CA GLY A 104 -19.04 -7.74 -14.42
C GLY A 104 -18.34 -7.89 -13.06
N VAL A 105 -18.96 -8.70 -12.20
CA VAL A 105 -18.55 -8.95 -10.83
C VAL A 105 -18.51 -10.46 -10.62
N HIS A 106 -17.34 -11.00 -10.23
CA HIS A 106 -17.25 -12.38 -9.74
C HIS A 106 -17.65 -12.42 -8.27
N ASP A 107 -17.03 -11.55 -7.47
CA ASP A 107 -17.39 -11.32 -6.08
C ASP A 107 -17.30 -9.83 -5.71
N SER A 108 -18.17 -9.40 -4.78
CA SER A 108 -18.20 -8.00 -4.35
C SER A 108 -16.91 -7.62 -3.60
N ILE A 109 -16.45 -6.40 -3.89
CA ILE A 109 -15.32 -5.74 -3.22
C ILE A 109 -15.84 -4.75 -2.17
N TYR A 110 -15.14 -4.67 -1.04
CA TYR A 110 -15.55 -3.89 0.13
C TYR A 110 -14.45 -2.96 0.63
N ALA A 111 -14.87 -1.86 1.27
CA ALA A 111 -14.01 -1.11 2.19
C ALA A 111 -14.51 -1.34 3.62
N LYS A 112 -13.56 -1.51 4.54
CA LYS A 112 -13.83 -1.85 5.94
C LYS A 112 -12.96 -0.99 6.85
N ALA A 113 -13.50 -0.63 8.00
CA ALA A 113 -12.82 0.21 8.97
C ALA A 113 -13.02 -0.30 10.40
N ILE A 114 -11.95 -0.20 11.18
CA ILE A 114 -11.95 -0.39 12.63
C ILE A 114 -11.48 0.91 13.27
N ALA A 115 -12.37 1.56 14.03
CA ALA A 115 -12.01 2.69 14.87
C ALA A 115 -11.59 2.17 16.24
N LEU A 116 -10.46 2.65 16.77
CA LEU A 116 -9.97 2.37 18.11
C LEU A 116 -9.88 3.69 18.88
N SER A 117 -10.38 3.71 20.10
CA SER A 117 -10.33 4.89 20.97
C SER A 117 -9.89 4.53 22.37
N ILE A 118 -8.96 5.30 22.90
CA ILE A 118 -8.46 5.20 24.28
C ILE A 118 -8.49 6.63 24.85
N ASN A 119 -9.29 6.86 25.88
CA ASN A 119 -9.59 8.20 26.39
C ASN A 119 -10.12 9.11 25.25
N ASN A 120 -9.49 10.26 25.00
CA ASN A 120 -9.86 11.18 23.93
C ASN A 120 -9.13 10.93 22.61
N GLU A 121 -8.19 9.98 22.58
CA GLU A 121 -7.40 9.67 21.39
C GLU A 121 -8.09 8.62 20.55
N SER A 122 -8.04 8.79 19.23
CA SER A 122 -8.66 7.85 18.29
C SER A 122 -7.78 7.62 17.07
N VAL A 123 -7.72 6.38 16.63
CA VAL A 123 -7.14 5.98 15.34
C VAL A 123 -8.14 5.14 14.58
N VAL A 124 -8.11 5.19 13.25
CA VAL A 124 -8.97 4.36 12.39
C VAL A 124 -8.09 3.61 11.42
N LEU A 125 -8.22 2.29 11.41
CA LEU A 125 -7.58 1.39 10.47
C LEU A 125 -8.55 1.13 9.33
N ILE A 126 -8.19 1.52 8.10
CA ILE A 126 -9.02 1.41 6.91
C ILE A 126 -8.32 0.51 5.90
N SER A 127 -9.02 -0.52 5.43
CA SER A 127 -8.59 -1.29 4.26
C SER A 127 -9.71 -1.39 3.24
N ALA A 128 -9.33 -1.38 1.96
CA ALA A 128 -10.23 -1.58 0.84
C ALA A 128 -9.71 -2.67 -0.08
N ASP A 129 -10.65 -3.41 -0.69
CA ASP A 129 -10.38 -4.35 -1.78
C ASP A 129 -10.06 -3.56 -3.06
N LEU A 130 -8.88 -2.94 -3.06
CA LEU A 130 -8.30 -2.12 -4.11
C LEU A 130 -6.84 -2.54 -4.34
N VAL A 131 -6.26 -2.14 -5.46
CA VAL A 131 -4.80 -2.27 -5.68
C VAL A 131 -4.02 -1.40 -4.68
N ALA A 132 -4.48 -0.17 -4.46
CA ALA A 132 -3.98 0.76 -3.47
C ALA A 132 -5.07 1.79 -3.22
N ILE A 133 -5.04 2.50 -2.09
CA ILE A 133 -5.85 3.72 -1.92
C ILE A 133 -5.04 4.90 -2.48
N PRO A 134 -5.41 5.46 -3.64
CA PRO A 134 -4.67 6.57 -4.24
C PRO A 134 -4.84 7.85 -3.44
N GLU A 135 -3.82 8.72 -3.51
CA GLU A 135 -3.76 9.96 -2.75
C GLU A 135 -4.97 10.88 -3.00
N GLU A 136 -5.46 10.96 -4.24
CA GLU A 136 -6.66 11.75 -4.58
C GLU A 136 -7.89 11.36 -3.75
N ILE A 137 -8.04 10.06 -3.43
CA ILE A 137 -9.12 9.57 -2.57
C ILE A 137 -8.87 10.00 -1.13
N VAL A 138 -7.62 9.92 -0.65
CA VAL A 138 -7.24 10.35 0.71
C VAL A 138 -7.51 11.84 0.91
N LEU A 139 -7.09 12.69 -0.04
CA LEU A 139 -7.35 14.13 0.01
C LEU A 139 -8.86 14.44 0.02
N ASN A 140 -9.63 13.67 -0.75
CA ASN A 140 -11.09 13.78 -0.74
C ASN A 140 -11.68 13.43 0.64
N VAL A 141 -11.21 12.34 1.25
CA VAL A 141 -11.59 11.91 2.62
C VAL A 141 -11.22 12.98 3.64
N GLU A 142 -9.98 13.49 3.62
CA GLU A 142 -9.52 14.55 4.52
C GLU A 142 -10.40 15.81 4.42
N LYS A 143 -10.71 16.24 3.19
CA LYS A 143 -11.59 17.38 2.95
C LYS A 143 -12.97 17.16 3.56
N ARG A 144 -13.55 15.97 3.39
CA ARG A 144 -14.89 15.62 3.90
C ARG A 144 -14.95 15.45 5.42
N LEU A 145 -13.84 15.02 6.01
CA LEU A 145 -13.74 14.74 7.45
C LEU A 145 -13.07 15.86 8.25
N LYS A 146 -12.76 16.99 7.60
CA LYS A 146 -12.18 18.18 8.24
C LYS A 146 -12.96 18.56 9.51
N GLY A 147 -12.23 18.70 10.62
CA GLY A 147 -12.79 19.04 11.93
C GLY A 147 -13.42 17.87 12.70
N LYS A 148 -13.48 16.65 12.13
CA LYS A 148 -13.98 15.44 12.80
C LYS A 148 -12.86 14.47 13.14
N ILE A 149 -11.95 14.25 12.21
CA ILE A 149 -10.76 13.41 12.37
C ILE A 149 -9.66 13.91 11.43
N SER A 150 -8.40 13.80 11.83
CA SER A 150 -7.24 14.27 11.06
C SER A 150 -6.55 13.13 10.30
N ARG A 151 -5.75 13.46 9.27
CA ARG A 151 -4.95 12.50 8.50
C ARG A 151 -4.04 11.63 9.37
N ASN A 152 -3.48 12.19 10.45
CA ASN A 152 -2.58 11.49 11.37
C ASN A 152 -3.27 10.36 12.14
N GLN A 153 -4.60 10.38 12.23
CA GLN A 153 -5.42 9.38 12.90
C GLN A 153 -5.95 8.32 11.94
N LEU A 154 -5.79 8.49 10.63
CA LEU A 154 -6.26 7.56 9.60
C LEU A 154 -5.06 6.73 9.12
N TYR A 155 -5.19 5.40 9.17
CA TYR A 155 -4.21 4.45 8.69
C TYR A 155 -4.83 3.69 7.53
N PHE A 156 -4.42 4.04 6.32
CA PHE A 156 -4.95 3.46 5.10
C PHE A 156 -4.18 2.19 4.74
N GLY A 157 -4.84 1.32 4.00
CA GLY A 157 -4.26 0.15 3.40
C GLY A 157 -5.18 -0.41 2.32
N ALA A 158 -4.67 -1.40 1.61
CA ALA A 158 -5.44 -2.11 0.61
C ALA A 158 -5.11 -3.61 0.68
N THR A 159 -5.99 -4.43 0.15
CA THR A 159 -5.70 -5.86 -0.03
C THR A 159 -4.73 -6.13 -1.17
N HIS A 160 -4.54 -5.13 -2.03
CA HIS A 160 -3.72 -5.19 -3.23
C HIS A 160 -4.26 -6.15 -4.29
N THR A 161 -5.59 -6.33 -4.37
CA THR A 161 -6.20 -7.08 -5.49
C THR A 161 -6.04 -6.30 -6.80
N HIS A 162 -5.56 -7.00 -7.84
CA HIS A 162 -5.47 -6.46 -9.20
C HIS A 162 -6.80 -6.59 -9.99
N ALA A 163 -7.83 -7.18 -9.39
CA ALA A 163 -9.17 -7.31 -9.97
C ALA A 163 -10.13 -6.24 -9.39
N SER A 164 -9.63 -5.01 -9.20
CA SER A 164 -10.32 -3.92 -8.50
C SER A 164 -10.32 -2.60 -9.26
N ILE A 165 -10.91 -1.55 -8.67
CA ILE A 165 -11.21 -0.27 -9.32
C ILE A 165 -9.94 0.51 -9.73
N GLY A 166 -9.83 0.83 -11.02
CA GLY A 166 -8.88 1.80 -11.57
C GLY A 166 -9.48 3.20 -11.74
N ASN A 167 -8.93 3.97 -12.68
CA ASN A 167 -9.36 5.30 -13.10
C ASN A 167 -9.25 6.39 -12.01
N CYS A 168 -8.57 6.09 -10.90
CA CYS A 168 -8.48 6.98 -9.74
C CYS A 168 -7.21 7.84 -9.70
N MET A 169 -6.25 7.62 -10.60
CA MET A 169 -4.95 8.31 -10.57
C MET A 169 -4.74 9.12 -11.86
N PRO A 170 -4.46 10.43 -11.76
CA PRO A 170 -4.20 11.25 -12.94
C PRO A 170 -2.80 11.01 -13.53
N GLY A 171 -2.55 11.61 -14.69
CA GLY A 171 -1.24 11.58 -15.36
C GLY A 171 -1.01 10.32 -16.20
N TYR A 172 0.15 10.27 -16.88
CA TYR A 172 0.48 9.20 -17.81
C TYR A 172 0.64 7.84 -17.09
N VAL A 173 1.33 7.85 -15.95
CA VAL A 173 1.52 6.65 -15.12
C VAL A 173 0.18 6.16 -14.60
N GLY A 174 -0.65 7.05 -14.02
CA GLY A 174 -1.99 6.69 -13.56
C GLY A 174 -2.86 6.07 -14.65
N LYS A 175 -2.88 6.68 -15.84
CA LYS A 175 -3.58 6.15 -17.01
C LYS A 175 -3.07 4.77 -17.44
N SER A 176 -1.76 4.56 -17.41
CA SER A 176 -1.15 3.28 -17.81
C SER A 176 -1.58 2.14 -16.87
N PHE A 177 -1.52 2.37 -15.55
CA PHE A 177 -1.82 1.35 -14.54
C PHE A 177 -3.32 1.17 -14.23
N GLY A 178 -4.12 2.22 -14.38
CA GLY A 178 -5.52 2.24 -13.94
C GLY A 178 -6.52 2.69 -15.00
N GLY A 179 -6.11 3.07 -16.21
CA GLY A 179 -7.02 3.58 -17.23
C GLY A 179 -7.32 5.07 -17.09
N GLU A 180 -8.11 5.63 -18.01
CA GLU A 180 -8.39 7.07 -18.08
C GLU A 180 -8.90 7.61 -16.75
N TYR A 181 -8.35 8.73 -16.28
CA TYR A 181 -8.75 9.31 -15.00
C TYR A 181 -10.23 9.72 -15.01
N GLN A 182 -10.98 9.29 -13.98
CA GLN A 182 -12.39 9.61 -13.80
C GLN A 182 -12.60 10.23 -12.41
N ALA A 183 -12.70 11.56 -12.35
CA ALA A 183 -12.91 12.31 -11.10
C ALA A 183 -14.16 11.85 -10.32
N ALA A 184 -15.20 11.39 -11.03
CA ALA A 184 -16.41 10.84 -10.43
C ALA A 184 -16.14 9.59 -9.58
N VAL A 185 -15.21 8.72 -9.98
CA VAL A 185 -14.83 7.52 -9.23
C VAL A 185 -14.12 7.92 -7.93
N VAL A 186 -13.22 8.91 -8.00
CA VAL A 186 -12.52 9.46 -6.83
C VAL A 186 -13.49 10.07 -5.83
N GLU A 187 -14.41 10.93 -6.29
CA GLU A 187 -15.42 11.56 -5.43
C GLU A 187 -16.35 10.53 -4.78
N TRP A 188 -16.74 9.50 -5.53
CA TRP A 188 -17.58 8.43 -5.05
C TRP A 188 -16.89 7.56 -4.00
N LEU A 189 -15.67 7.08 -4.26
CA LEU A 189 -14.88 6.34 -3.27
C LEU A 189 -14.57 7.19 -2.05
N GLY A 190 -14.18 8.45 -2.24
CA GLY A 190 -13.90 9.38 -1.17
C GLY A 190 -15.12 9.59 -0.26
N LYS A 191 -16.33 9.69 -0.83
CA LYS A 191 -17.58 9.73 -0.07
C LYS A 191 -17.82 8.41 0.68
N LYS A 192 -17.78 7.26 0.01
CA LYS A 192 -18.05 5.94 0.62
C LYS A 192 -17.09 5.65 1.78
N ILE A 193 -15.79 5.95 1.61
CA ILE A 193 -14.78 5.78 2.66
C ILE A 193 -14.96 6.79 3.79
N SER A 194 -15.34 8.04 3.50
CA SER A 194 -15.67 9.02 4.56
C SER A 194 -16.85 8.54 5.41
N ASP A 195 -17.93 8.08 4.77
CA ASP A 195 -19.11 7.57 5.45
C ASP A 195 -18.78 6.31 6.26
N LEU A 196 -17.93 5.43 5.72
CA LEU A 196 -17.41 4.24 6.41
C LEU A 196 -16.67 4.60 7.71
N ILE A 197 -15.76 5.58 7.64
CA ILE A 197 -15.00 6.04 8.82
C ILE A 197 -15.95 6.60 9.89
N LEU A 198 -16.93 7.42 9.50
CA LEU A 198 -17.91 7.97 10.44
C LEU A 198 -18.78 6.88 11.07
N LYS A 199 -19.17 5.85 10.31
CA LYS A 199 -19.90 4.70 10.84
C LYS A 199 -19.07 3.91 11.86
N ALA A 200 -17.79 3.67 11.57
CA ALA A 200 -16.90 2.99 12.51
C ALA A 200 -16.71 3.79 13.81
N LEU A 201 -16.57 5.12 13.71
CA LEU A 201 -16.50 6.01 14.88
C LEU A 201 -17.81 6.03 15.69
N ALA A 202 -18.96 5.90 15.04
CA ALA A 202 -20.27 5.86 15.70
C ALA A 202 -20.56 4.51 16.36
N ASP A 203 -20.01 3.40 15.84
CA ASP A 203 -20.18 2.04 16.36
C ASP A 203 -19.30 1.73 17.58
N ARG A 204 -18.62 2.72 18.18
CA ARG A 204 -17.66 2.49 19.27
C ARG A 204 -18.35 1.95 20.52
N GLN A 205 -17.88 0.81 20.99
CA GLN A 205 -18.28 0.15 22.24
C GLN A 205 -17.04 -0.22 23.06
N PRO A 206 -17.13 -0.39 24.40
CA PRO A 206 -16.07 -1.00 25.17
C PRO A 206 -15.60 -2.31 24.53
N ALA A 207 -14.29 -2.53 24.47
CA ALA A 207 -13.71 -3.62 23.72
C ALA A 207 -12.41 -4.15 24.33
N GLN A 208 -11.99 -5.31 23.85
CA GLN A 208 -10.73 -5.94 24.18
C GLN A 208 -9.94 -6.24 22.91
N LEU A 209 -8.61 -6.20 23.00
CA LEU A 209 -7.71 -6.39 21.86
C LEU A 209 -6.66 -7.45 22.17
N SER A 210 -6.32 -8.24 21.14
CA SER A 210 -5.17 -9.14 21.13
C SER A 210 -4.45 -9.08 19.79
N SER A 211 -3.16 -9.41 19.79
CA SER A 211 -2.35 -9.52 18.59
C SER A 211 -1.49 -10.78 18.62
N GLY A 212 -1.15 -11.30 17.45
CA GLY A 212 -0.30 -12.48 17.31
C GLY A 212 0.01 -12.75 15.84
N TYR A 213 0.64 -13.88 15.57
CA TYR A 213 0.89 -14.31 14.20
C TYR A 213 0.91 -15.85 14.11
N ILE A 214 0.79 -16.36 12.90
CA ILE A 214 1.07 -17.77 12.56
C ILE A 214 1.90 -17.82 11.28
N LYS A 215 2.80 -18.81 11.16
CA LYS A 215 3.59 -19.01 9.93
C LYS A 215 2.81 -19.84 8.92
N VAL A 216 2.80 -19.39 7.67
CA VAL A 216 2.09 -20.02 6.55
C VAL A 216 3.01 -20.07 5.30
N PRO A 217 4.15 -20.78 5.38
CA PRO A 217 5.18 -20.78 4.31
C PRO A 217 4.71 -21.39 3.00
N ASN A 218 3.68 -22.23 3.03
CA ASN A 218 3.18 -22.92 1.83
C ASN A 218 2.36 -22.02 0.89
N LEU A 219 1.95 -20.83 1.36
CA LEU A 219 1.12 -19.90 0.58
C LEU A 219 1.88 -18.70 0.01
N VAL A 220 3.19 -18.64 0.21
CA VAL A 220 4.02 -17.52 -0.25
C VAL A 220 5.35 -18.00 -0.84
N ARG A 221 5.88 -17.25 -1.81
CA ARG A 221 7.21 -17.47 -2.40
C ARG A 221 7.89 -16.13 -2.70
N ASN A 222 9.22 -16.11 -2.69
CA ASN A 222 10.01 -14.97 -3.15
C ASN A 222 10.07 -14.99 -4.69
N ARG A 223 9.63 -13.91 -5.35
CA ARG A 223 9.54 -13.83 -6.82
C ARG A 223 10.74 -13.14 -7.48
N ILE A 224 11.60 -12.48 -6.69
CA ILE A 224 12.82 -11.83 -7.19
C ILE A 224 13.96 -12.84 -7.23
N ILE A 225 14.14 -13.63 -6.17
CA ILE A 225 15.24 -14.59 -6.02
C ILE A 225 14.79 -16.03 -6.29
N GLY A 226 13.49 -16.32 -6.19
CA GLY A 226 12.97 -17.68 -6.29
C GLY A 226 13.11 -18.46 -4.97
N GLU A 227 13.32 -19.77 -5.07
CA GLU A 227 13.24 -20.69 -3.93
C GLU A 227 14.30 -20.46 -2.84
N THR A 228 15.45 -19.88 -3.20
CA THR A 228 16.54 -19.56 -2.25
C THR A 228 16.34 -18.20 -1.56
N GLY A 229 15.34 -17.42 -1.98
CA GLY A 229 15.02 -16.13 -1.38
C GLY A 229 14.41 -16.27 0.01
N ARG A 230 14.70 -15.30 0.89
CA ARG A 230 14.08 -15.25 2.22
C ARG A 230 12.57 -15.00 2.09
N LEU A 231 11.80 -15.64 2.98
CA LEU A 231 10.34 -15.55 3.02
C LEU A 231 9.86 -14.76 4.26
N ASN A 232 8.99 -13.78 4.05
CA ASN A 232 8.08 -13.28 5.08
C ASN A 232 6.81 -14.14 5.03
N ASP A 233 6.83 -15.22 5.81
CA ASP A 233 5.77 -16.24 5.85
C ASP A 233 4.77 -16.05 6.99
N LYS A 234 4.87 -14.97 7.76
CA LYS A 234 3.96 -14.70 8.87
C LYS A 234 2.65 -14.09 8.38
N LEU A 235 1.53 -14.71 8.74
CA LEU A 235 0.23 -14.08 8.80
C LEU A 235 0.09 -13.39 10.15
N ASP A 236 0.21 -12.06 10.17
CA ASP A 236 0.01 -11.27 11.38
C ASP A 236 -1.48 -11.02 11.59
N LEU A 237 -1.91 -11.03 12.85
CA LEU A 237 -3.31 -10.95 13.23
C LEU A 237 -3.51 -9.93 14.34
N LEU A 238 -4.54 -9.11 14.17
CA LEU A 238 -5.15 -8.31 15.22
C LEU A 238 -6.58 -8.81 15.42
N SER A 239 -7.00 -9.00 16.66
CA SER A 239 -8.37 -9.36 17.01
C SER A 239 -8.93 -8.40 18.03
N ILE A 240 -10.15 -7.93 17.79
CA ILE A 240 -10.88 -7.01 18.65
C ILE A 240 -12.26 -7.58 18.93
N VAL A 241 -12.66 -7.59 20.19
CA VAL A 241 -13.98 -8.07 20.63
C VAL A 241 -14.67 -6.96 21.40
N GLN A 242 -15.81 -6.48 20.92
CA GLN A 242 -16.68 -5.57 21.66
C GLN A 242 -17.37 -6.31 22.79
N GLU A 243 -17.70 -5.63 23.90
CA GLU A 243 -18.42 -6.22 25.03
C GLU A 243 -19.84 -6.72 24.66
N ASN A 244 -20.43 -6.19 23.59
CA ASN A 244 -21.70 -6.70 23.03
C ASN A 244 -21.55 -8.04 22.28
N GLY A 245 -20.33 -8.58 22.18
CA GLY A 245 -20.02 -9.85 21.54
C GLY A 245 -19.54 -9.76 20.09
N LYS A 246 -19.67 -8.60 19.43
CA LYS A 246 -19.23 -8.42 18.03
C LYS A 246 -17.70 -8.49 17.93
N LYS A 247 -17.20 -9.26 16.96
CA LYS A 247 -15.78 -9.55 16.75
C LYS A 247 -15.29 -8.98 15.43
N ALA A 248 -14.11 -8.38 15.47
CA ALA A 248 -13.36 -7.97 14.30
C ALA A 248 -11.99 -8.64 14.28
N SER A 249 -11.50 -8.97 13.09
CA SER A 249 -10.10 -9.36 12.91
C SER A 249 -9.46 -8.69 11.71
N ILE A 250 -8.16 -8.45 11.80
CA ILE A 250 -7.33 -7.97 10.70
C ILE A 250 -6.27 -9.04 10.44
N GLY A 251 -6.19 -9.51 9.19
CA GLY A 251 -5.06 -10.29 8.69
C GLY A 251 -4.09 -9.43 7.89
N VAL A 252 -2.79 -9.64 8.08
CA VAL A 252 -1.74 -9.04 7.25
C VAL A 252 -0.82 -10.12 6.73
N PHE A 253 -0.70 -10.24 5.42
CA PHE A 253 0.14 -11.27 4.79
C PHE A 253 0.91 -10.72 3.61
N SER A 254 2.11 -11.27 3.38
CA SER A 254 3.08 -10.72 2.43
C SER A 254 3.03 -11.38 1.05
N ALA A 255 1.99 -12.12 0.69
CA ALA A 255 1.81 -12.62 -0.67
C ALA A 255 1.07 -11.60 -1.55
N HIS A 256 1.59 -11.27 -2.73
CA HIS A 256 0.87 -10.44 -3.71
C HIS A 256 -0.48 -11.08 -4.12
N ALA A 257 -1.55 -10.27 -4.13
CA ALA A 257 -2.90 -10.66 -4.56
C ALA A 257 -3.07 -10.55 -6.09
N THR A 258 -2.24 -11.34 -6.78
CA THR A 258 -2.20 -11.51 -8.23
C THR A 258 -2.51 -12.96 -8.62
N VAL A 259 -3.44 -13.61 -7.92
CA VAL A 259 -3.87 -14.97 -8.29
C VAL A 259 -4.68 -14.93 -9.58
N ILE A 260 -5.54 -13.92 -9.70
CA ILE A 260 -6.31 -13.62 -10.90
C ILE A 260 -5.46 -12.79 -11.86
N GLY A 261 -5.31 -13.30 -13.09
CA GLY A 261 -4.41 -12.73 -14.11
C GLY A 261 -4.98 -11.53 -14.88
N PRO A 262 -4.17 -10.92 -15.77
CA PRO A 262 -4.54 -9.72 -16.53
C PRO A 262 -5.63 -9.93 -17.59
N ASP A 263 -5.96 -11.18 -17.91
CA ASP A 263 -7.03 -11.54 -18.85
C ASP A 263 -8.43 -11.41 -18.25
N ASN A 264 -8.54 -11.32 -16.92
CA ASN A 264 -9.78 -11.15 -16.19
C ASN A 264 -10.41 -9.76 -16.41
N ASP A 265 -11.73 -9.74 -16.55
CA ASP A 265 -12.57 -8.57 -16.71
C ASP A 265 -13.68 -8.48 -15.65
N LEU A 266 -13.60 -9.27 -14.58
CA LEU A 266 -14.57 -9.27 -13.48
C LEU A 266 -13.98 -8.67 -12.20
N TYR A 267 -14.77 -7.90 -11.46
CA TYR A 267 -14.36 -7.48 -10.11
C TYR A 267 -14.23 -8.68 -9.17
N SER A 268 -13.18 -8.67 -8.35
CA SER A 268 -12.94 -9.68 -7.32
C SER A 268 -12.01 -9.15 -6.23
N GLY A 269 -12.25 -9.60 -4.99
CA GLY A 269 -11.33 -9.38 -3.87
C GLY A 269 -10.06 -10.23 -3.93
N ASP A 270 -9.87 -11.09 -4.95
CA ASP A 270 -8.79 -12.09 -5.05
C ASP A 270 -8.73 -12.97 -3.77
N TYR A 271 -7.61 -13.63 -3.47
CA TYR A 271 -7.49 -14.46 -2.28
C TYR A 271 -7.77 -13.70 -0.96
N PRO A 272 -7.44 -12.39 -0.82
CA PRO A 272 -7.83 -11.63 0.37
C PRO A 272 -9.35 -11.56 0.57
N GLY A 273 -10.12 -11.42 -0.50
CA GLY A 273 -11.58 -11.42 -0.46
C GLY A 273 -12.13 -12.75 0.06
N TYR A 274 -11.58 -13.88 -0.42
CA TYR A 274 -11.93 -15.21 0.10
C TYR A 274 -11.55 -15.37 1.58
N PHE A 275 -10.34 -14.94 1.97
CA PHE A 275 -9.91 -14.93 3.38
C PHE A 275 -10.92 -14.19 4.27
N GLN A 276 -11.29 -12.97 3.87
CA GLN A 276 -12.20 -12.14 4.64
C GLN A 276 -13.58 -12.79 4.77
N ARG A 277 -14.17 -13.26 3.66
CA ARG A 277 -15.51 -13.87 3.67
C ARG A 277 -15.55 -15.16 4.48
N TYR A 278 -14.53 -16.00 4.33
CA TYR A 278 -14.46 -17.26 5.06
C TYR A 278 -14.29 -17.03 6.58
N LEU A 279 -13.45 -16.06 6.97
CA LEU A 279 -13.31 -15.70 8.37
C LEU A 279 -14.58 -15.08 8.95
N GLU A 280 -15.29 -14.26 8.15
CA GLU A 280 -16.61 -13.69 8.50
C GLU A 280 -17.69 -14.77 8.66
N ASP A 281 -17.64 -15.84 7.87
CA ASP A 281 -18.58 -16.98 7.99
C ASP A 281 -18.30 -17.85 9.22
N LYS A 282 -17.03 -18.02 9.59
CA LYS A 282 -16.62 -19.02 10.59
C LYS A 282 -16.30 -18.49 11.98
N ALA A 283 -15.81 -17.25 12.12
CA ALA A 283 -15.15 -16.85 13.36
C ALA A 283 -15.40 -15.41 13.84
N VAL A 284 -15.66 -14.46 12.93
CA VAL A 284 -15.78 -13.02 13.28
C VAL A 284 -16.92 -12.36 12.52
N ASP A 285 -17.40 -11.21 12.98
CA ASP A 285 -18.44 -10.45 12.26
C ASP A 285 -17.88 -9.57 11.14
N ILE A 286 -16.61 -9.18 11.25
CA ILE A 286 -15.91 -8.38 10.24
C ILE A 286 -14.44 -8.79 10.15
N ALA A 287 -13.97 -9.01 8.93
CA ALA A 287 -12.58 -9.34 8.65
C ALA A 287 -11.96 -8.32 7.70
N LEU A 288 -10.87 -7.67 8.11
CA LEU A 288 -10.05 -6.82 7.24
C LEU A 288 -8.83 -7.59 6.79
N PHE A 289 -8.32 -7.21 5.63
CA PHE A 289 -7.02 -7.69 5.16
C PHE A 289 -6.16 -6.52 4.73
N PHE A 290 -4.90 -6.50 5.13
CA PHE A 290 -3.91 -5.54 4.64
C PHE A 290 -2.82 -6.31 3.91
N ALA A 291 -2.41 -5.79 2.74
CA ALA A 291 -1.20 -6.26 2.11
C ALA A 291 0.02 -5.92 2.99
N GLY A 292 0.81 -6.93 3.32
CA GLY A 292 2.04 -6.79 4.08
C GLY A 292 3.20 -6.29 3.21
N THR A 293 4.37 -6.90 3.37
CA THR A 293 5.57 -6.61 2.59
C THR A 293 5.60 -7.43 1.30
N VAL A 294 4.66 -7.13 0.40
CA VAL A 294 4.40 -7.87 -0.84
C VAL A 294 5.39 -7.59 -1.97
N GLY A 295 6.27 -6.59 -1.82
CA GLY A 295 7.09 -6.04 -2.90
C GLY A 295 8.07 -7.04 -3.53
N SER A 296 8.44 -8.12 -2.86
CA SER A 296 9.30 -9.18 -3.43
C SER A 296 8.68 -10.58 -3.38
N HIS A 297 7.42 -10.67 -2.99
CA HIS A 297 6.75 -11.92 -2.66
C HIS A 297 5.52 -12.09 -3.56
N SER A 298 5.21 -13.34 -3.90
CA SER A 298 4.00 -13.71 -4.63
C SER A 298 3.32 -14.88 -3.94
N ASN A 299 2.05 -15.08 -4.25
CA ASN A 299 1.28 -16.18 -3.73
C ASN A 299 1.76 -17.56 -4.26
N LYS A 300 1.54 -18.59 -3.47
CA LYS A 300 1.70 -20.01 -3.81
C LYS A 300 0.42 -20.73 -3.38
N GLY A 301 -0.02 -21.73 -4.14
CA GLY A 301 -1.25 -22.46 -3.86
C GLY A 301 -1.69 -23.31 -5.03
N GLU A 302 -2.71 -24.14 -4.78
CA GLU A 302 -3.27 -25.12 -5.73
C GLU A 302 -4.43 -24.53 -6.53
N GLY A 303 -4.77 -25.15 -7.67
CA GLY A 303 -5.86 -24.71 -8.53
C GLY A 303 -5.49 -23.62 -9.55
N HIS A 304 -6.51 -23.06 -10.21
CA HIS A 304 -6.37 -22.02 -11.23
C HIS A 304 -7.35 -20.86 -11.01
N LYS A 305 -6.94 -19.64 -11.35
CA LYS A 305 -7.77 -18.41 -11.29
C LYS A 305 -8.56 -18.32 -9.96
N PHE A 306 -9.88 -18.27 -10.01
CA PHE A 306 -10.74 -18.10 -8.84
C PHE A 306 -10.66 -19.28 -7.87
N ASP A 307 -10.54 -20.53 -8.35
CA ASP A 307 -10.40 -21.71 -7.48
C ASP A 307 -9.10 -21.65 -6.67
N LYS A 308 -8.02 -21.15 -7.30
CA LYS A 308 -6.75 -20.90 -6.59
C LYS A 308 -6.87 -19.78 -5.57
N ALA A 309 -7.59 -18.70 -5.92
CA ALA A 309 -7.79 -17.59 -5.01
C ALA A 309 -8.59 -18.06 -3.77
N GLN A 310 -9.61 -18.89 -4.00
CA GLN A 310 -10.38 -19.54 -2.94
C GLN A 310 -9.49 -20.43 -2.07
N TYR A 311 -8.75 -21.37 -2.67
CA TYR A 311 -7.84 -22.27 -1.94
C TYR A 311 -6.89 -21.50 -1.02
N ILE A 312 -6.24 -20.47 -1.54
CA ILE A 312 -5.28 -19.67 -0.78
C ILE A 312 -6.00 -18.90 0.34
N GLY A 313 -7.10 -18.22 0.03
CA GLY A 313 -7.84 -17.40 0.98
C GLY A 313 -8.40 -18.22 2.15
N GLU A 314 -9.04 -19.35 1.85
CA GLU A 314 -9.64 -20.23 2.86
C GLU A 314 -8.58 -20.93 3.71
N THR A 315 -7.50 -21.45 3.10
CA THR A 315 -6.37 -22.04 3.86
C THR A 315 -5.72 -21.03 4.80
N LEU A 316 -5.59 -19.77 4.34
CA LEU A 316 -5.07 -18.68 5.16
C LEU A 316 -6.03 -18.33 6.31
N ALA A 317 -7.35 -18.38 6.06
CA ALA A 317 -8.37 -18.13 7.08
C ALA A 317 -8.43 -19.25 8.13
N ASP A 318 -8.33 -20.53 7.74
CA ASP A 318 -8.21 -21.65 8.67
C ASP A 318 -6.99 -21.47 9.58
N SER A 319 -5.85 -21.06 9.02
CA SER A 319 -4.64 -20.74 9.80
C SER A 319 -4.89 -19.59 10.77
N ALA A 320 -5.64 -18.56 10.36
CA ALA A 320 -6.02 -17.46 11.24
C ALA A 320 -6.90 -17.93 12.40
N ILE A 321 -7.91 -18.77 12.14
CA ILE A 321 -8.81 -19.31 13.17
C ILE A 321 -8.02 -20.05 14.25
N VAL A 322 -7.01 -20.85 13.87
CA VAL A 322 -6.13 -21.54 14.82
C VAL A 322 -5.40 -20.56 15.75
N ALA A 323 -4.92 -19.44 15.22
CA ALA A 323 -4.24 -18.41 16.02
C ALA A 323 -5.21 -17.60 16.88
N LEU A 324 -6.37 -17.19 16.32
CA LEU A 324 -7.42 -16.45 17.02
C LEU A 324 -7.91 -17.20 18.26
N ASN A 325 -8.09 -18.52 18.17
CA ASN A 325 -8.54 -19.36 19.29
C ASN A 325 -7.55 -19.41 20.47
N LYS A 326 -6.30 -18.97 20.28
CA LYS A 326 -5.26 -18.95 21.32
C LYS A 326 -4.97 -17.54 21.84
N MET A 327 -5.62 -16.51 21.29
CA MET A 327 -5.35 -15.13 21.64
C MET A 327 -5.79 -14.78 23.06
N GLN A 328 -4.96 -13.99 23.74
CA GLN A 328 -5.26 -13.45 25.06
C GLN A 328 -5.60 -11.96 24.93
N TYR A 329 -6.78 -11.59 25.37
CA TYR A 329 -7.35 -10.27 25.16
C TYR A 329 -7.09 -9.34 26.35
N SER A 330 -6.83 -8.06 26.05
CA SER A 330 -6.73 -6.99 27.05
C SER A 330 -7.74 -5.89 26.77
N SER A 331 -8.51 -5.50 27.78
CA SER A 331 -9.38 -4.32 27.75
C SER A 331 -8.61 -3.02 28.01
N ARG A 332 -7.45 -3.11 28.67
CA ARG A 332 -6.57 -1.96 28.92
C ARG A 332 -5.47 -1.93 27.86
N VAL A 333 -5.43 -0.86 27.08
CA VAL A 333 -4.52 -0.73 25.93
C VAL A 333 -3.61 0.48 26.12
N GLN A 334 -2.32 0.29 25.93
CA GLN A 334 -1.37 1.37 25.68
C GLN A 334 -1.36 1.66 24.18
N LEU A 335 -1.73 2.89 23.81
CA LEU A 335 -1.64 3.39 22.44
C LEU A 335 -0.50 4.42 22.37
N SER A 336 0.38 4.25 21.38
CA SER A 336 1.26 5.34 20.95
C SER A 336 1.24 5.47 19.44
N ALA A 337 1.18 6.70 18.93
CA ALA A 337 1.07 6.96 17.49
C ALA A 337 2.03 8.08 17.06
N ILE A 338 2.71 7.84 15.94
CA ILE A 338 3.65 8.76 15.30
C ILE A 338 3.23 8.92 13.84
N SER A 339 3.05 10.15 13.39
CA SER A 339 2.88 10.50 11.97
C SER A 339 3.95 11.50 11.61
N SER A 340 4.65 11.28 10.51
CA SER A 340 5.71 12.19 10.06
C SER A 340 5.75 12.28 8.54
N GLU A 341 6.06 13.48 8.06
CA GLU A 341 6.33 13.71 6.65
C GLU A 341 7.79 13.40 6.34
N ILE A 342 8.00 12.62 5.28
CA ILE A 342 9.32 12.31 4.73
C ILE A 342 9.52 13.04 3.42
N GLU A 343 10.76 13.45 3.19
CA GLU A 343 11.21 13.86 1.86
C GLU A 343 11.81 12.66 1.13
N VAL A 344 11.54 12.59 -0.17
CA VAL A 344 12.03 11.54 -1.05
C VAL A 344 13.10 12.08 -2.02
N PRO A 345 14.04 11.24 -2.48
CA PRO A 345 14.98 11.61 -3.52
C PRO A 345 14.27 12.14 -4.79
N LYS A 346 15.02 12.85 -5.63
CA LYS A 346 14.50 13.20 -6.97
C LYS A 346 14.19 11.91 -7.73
N LEU A 347 13.08 11.88 -8.46
CA LEU A 347 12.69 10.75 -9.31
C LEU A 347 13.86 10.30 -10.16
N GLN A 348 14.19 9.01 -10.07
CA GLN A 348 15.16 8.27 -10.86
C GLN A 348 14.49 7.26 -11.80
N PHE A 349 13.35 7.66 -12.36
CA PHE A 349 12.46 6.84 -13.19
C PHE A 349 12.85 6.87 -14.69
N LEU A 350 12.43 5.84 -15.44
CA LEU A 350 12.75 5.59 -16.86
C LEU A 350 14.26 5.52 -17.14
N TYR A 351 14.81 4.34 -16.90
CA TYR A 351 16.21 3.99 -17.13
C TYR A 351 16.51 3.88 -18.63
N ILE A 352 17.61 4.49 -19.05
CA ILE A 352 18.15 4.42 -20.42
C ILE A 352 19.35 3.46 -20.45
N SER A 353 20.10 3.43 -19.35
CA SER A 353 21.14 2.45 -19.04
C SER A 353 21.35 2.41 -17.52
N ASP A 354 22.25 1.57 -17.03
CA ASP A 354 22.64 1.56 -15.60
C ASP A 354 23.27 2.87 -15.10
N ARG A 355 23.60 3.80 -16.02
CA ARG A 355 24.24 5.10 -15.69
C ARG A 355 23.37 6.30 -16.02
N LEU A 356 22.32 6.14 -16.82
CA LEU A 356 21.53 7.23 -17.36
C LEU A 356 20.05 6.96 -17.23
N ARG A 357 19.30 8.02 -16.95
CA ARG A 357 17.84 8.02 -16.78
C ARG A 357 17.22 9.27 -17.36
N LEU A 358 15.89 9.29 -17.43
CA LEU A 358 15.15 10.49 -17.74
C LEU A 358 15.41 11.58 -16.69
N ALA A 359 15.57 12.82 -17.15
CA ALA A 359 15.78 13.96 -16.28
C ALA A 359 14.58 14.15 -15.32
N PRO A 360 14.81 14.45 -14.02
CA PRO A 360 13.75 14.50 -13.02
C PRO A 360 12.57 15.41 -13.37
N PHE A 361 12.82 16.53 -14.04
CA PHE A 361 11.78 17.49 -14.41
C PHE A 361 10.83 16.96 -15.49
N LEU A 362 11.32 16.08 -16.38
CA LEU A 362 10.49 15.38 -17.36
C LEU A 362 9.76 14.22 -16.70
N ALA A 363 10.45 13.43 -15.88
CA ALA A 363 9.84 12.33 -15.13
C ALA A 363 8.66 12.81 -14.27
N LYS A 364 8.80 13.95 -13.58
CA LYS A 364 7.73 14.56 -12.77
C LYS A 364 6.47 14.88 -13.58
N LYS A 365 6.58 15.18 -14.88
CA LYS A 365 5.41 15.45 -15.73
C LYS A 365 4.62 14.19 -16.10
N LEU A 366 5.23 13.01 -15.96
CA LEU A 366 4.58 11.72 -16.25
C LEU A 366 3.85 11.15 -15.03
N MET A 367 4.36 11.48 -13.84
CA MET A 367 3.81 11.05 -12.56
C MET A 367 2.60 11.90 -12.15
N PRO A 368 1.66 11.34 -11.37
CA PRO A 368 0.70 12.17 -10.66
C PRO A 368 1.43 13.14 -9.71
N PRO A 369 0.85 14.32 -9.42
CA PRO A 369 1.35 15.15 -8.33
C PRO A 369 1.26 14.37 -7.02
N MET A 370 2.24 14.56 -6.13
CA MET A 370 2.23 13.98 -4.79
C MET A 370 2.43 15.07 -3.75
N ASN A 371 1.64 15.06 -2.69
CA ASN A 371 1.87 15.90 -1.51
C ASN A 371 3.00 15.29 -0.66
N PRO A 372 3.41 15.95 0.44
CA PRO A 372 4.39 15.38 1.35
C PRO A 372 4.00 13.96 1.77
N ILE A 373 4.99 13.07 1.77
CA ILE A 373 4.77 11.65 1.98
C ILE A 373 4.64 11.38 3.47
N GLN A 374 3.54 10.76 3.88
CA GLN A 374 3.28 10.42 5.27
C GLN A 374 3.73 8.98 5.56
N VAL A 375 4.55 8.82 6.60
CA VAL A 375 4.80 7.52 7.24
C VAL A 375 4.19 7.53 8.63
N GLN A 376 3.57 6.42 9.01
CA GLN A 376 2.89 6.31 10.31
C GLN A 376 3.32 5.05 11.05
N GLY A 377 3.45 5.19 12.37
CA GLY A 377 3.77 4.12 13.29
C GLY A 377 2.77 4.13 14.44
N LEU A 378 2.26 2.95 14.78
CA LEU A 378 1.27 2.74 15.83
C LEU A 378 1.75 1.63 16.76
N LYS A 379 1.67 1.85 18.05
CA LYS A 379 1.84 0.84 19.09
C LYS A 379 0.51 0.58 19.76
N LEU A 380 0.12 -0.69 19.87
CA LEU A 380 -1.03 -1.15 20.63
C LEU A 380 -0.56 -2.28 21.55
N ASN A 381 -0.32 -1.99 22.83
CA ASN A 381 0.36 -2.90 23.76
C ASN A 381 1.71 -3.40 23.20
N ASN A 382 1.81 -4.69 22.89
CA ASN A 382 2.99 -5.33 22.32
C ASN A 382 2.95 -5.44 20.78
N LEU A 383 1.93 -4.90 20.11
CA LEU A 383 1.90 -4.79 18.65
C LEU A 383 2.54 -3.48 18.20
N ILE A 384 3.50 -3.58 17.28
CA ILE A 384 4.06 -2.45 16.53
C ILE A 384 3.58 -2.53 15.08
N TRP A 385 2.86 -1.53 14.62
CA TRP A 385 2.36 -1.42 13.26
C TRP A 385 3.00 -0.24 12.55
N LEU A 386 3.76 -0.48 11.49
CA LEU A 386 4.23 0.57 10.58
C LEU A 386 3.41 0.55 9.29
N ALA A 387 2.79 1.68 8.95
CA ALA A 387 1.94 1.85 7.78
C ALA A 387 2.67 2.68 6.72
N LEU A 388 2.95 2.03 5.59
CA LEU A 388 3.96 2.45 4.62
C LEU A 388 3.28 2.84 3.29
N PRO A 389 3.62 3.99 2.68
CA PRO A 389 3.06 4.43 1.40
C PRO A 389 3.81 3.82 0.19
N TYR A 390 4.20 2.56 0.25
CA TYR A 390 5.00 1.89 -0.77
C TYR A 390 4.97 0.37 -0.64
N GLU A 391 5.42 -0.35 -1.68
CA GLU A 391 5.54 -1.81 -1.64
C GLU A 391 6.90 -2.24 -1.10
N LEU A 392 6.94 -2.57 0.19
CA LEU A 392 8.18 -3.02 0.80
C LEU A 392 8.49 -4.47 0.42
N SER A 393 9.73 -4.75 0.03
CA SER A 393 10.24 -6.10 -0.14
C SER A 393 10.10 -6.92 1.16
N GLY A 394 9.62 -8.15 1.04
CA GLY A 394 9.51 -9.04 2.19
C GLY A 394 10.84 -9.44 2.80
N GLU A 395 11.96 -9.35 2.07
CA GLU A 395 13.28 -9.57 2.68
C GLU A 395 13.63 -8.50 3.72
N TYR A 396 13.40 -7.22 3.37
CA TYR A 396 13.56 -6.12 4.32
C TYR A 396 12.56 -6.20 5.47
N GLY A 397 11.32 -6.62 5.17
CA GLY A 397 10.30 -6.83 6.18
C GLY A 397 10.74 -7.83 7.26
N VAL A 398 11.34 -8.96 6.86
CA VAL A 398 11.80 -9.98 7.81
C VAL A 398 12.83 -9.44 8.78
N ASP A 399 13.76 -8.58 8.35
CA ASP A 399 14.82 -8.05 9.21
C ASP A 399 14.25 -7.26 10.40
N LEU A 400 13.36 -6.31 10.12
CA LEU A 400 12.73 -5.51 11.17
C LEU A 400 11.77 -6.33 12.04
N LYS A 401 10.98 -7.23 11.42
CA LYS A 401 10.06 -8.09 12.17
C LYS A 401 10.80 -9.03 13.13
N ASN A 402 11.94 -9.58 12.73
CA ASN A 402 12.77 -10.42 13.58
C ASN A 402 13.40 -9.61 14.73
N ALA A 403 13.89 -8.40 14.45
CA ALA A 403 14.44 -7.53 15.49
C ALA A 403 13.39 -7.18 16.55
N LEU A 404 12.16 -6.84 16.12
CA LEU A 404 11.03 -6.56 17.02
C LEU A 404 10.62 -7.78 17.84
N GLU A 405 10.59 -8.96 17.21
CA GLU A 405 10.28 -10.22 17.90
C GLU A 405 11.30 -10.58 18.98
N LEU A 406 12.60 -10.34 18.72
CA LEU A 406 13.65 -10.52 19.74
C LEU A 406 13.45 -9.62 20.96
N GLN A 407 12.76 -8.49 20.80
CA GLN A 407 12.37 -7.58 21.87
C GLN A 407 10.98 -7.90 22.46
N GLY A 408 10.34 -8.99 22.04
CA GLY A 408 9.03 -9.43 22.56
C GLY A 408 7.82 -8.75 21.92
N TYR A 409 7.99 -8.07 20.78
CA TYR A 409 6.89 -7.40 20.07
C TYR A 409 6.35 -8.26 18.92
N ASN A 410 5.03 -8.24 18.77
CA ASN A 410 4.39 -8.57 17.50
C ASN A 410 4.54 -7.38 16.56
N SER A 411 4.61 -7.64 15.25
CA SER A 411 4.84 -6.58 14.28
C SER A 411 4.03 -6.73 13.00
N VAL A 412 3.48 -5.61 12.54
CA VAL A 412 2.80 -5.45 11.25
C VAL A 412 3.54 -4.40 10.44
N LEU A 413 3.84 -4.74 9.18
CA LEU A 413 4.35 -3.81 8.18
C LEU A 413 3.36 -3.82 7.02
N SER A 414 2.46 -2.85 6.96
CA SER A 414 1.42 -2.78 5.92
C SER A 414 1.80 -1.80 4.82
N SER A 415 1.60 -2.20 3.57
CA SER A 415 1.80 -1.34 2.41
C SER A 415 0.54 -0.52 2.08
N PHE A 416 0.66 0.44 1.15
CA PHE A 416 -0.43 1.25 0.58
C PHE A 416 -1.13 2.21 1.54
N ASN A 417 -0.37 2.88 2.41
CA ASN A 417 -0.89 3.86 3.37
C ASN A 417 -1.26 5.22 2.73
N GLY A 418 -2.20 5.20 1.79
CA GLY A 418 -2.85 6.40 1.26
C GLY A 418 -2.01 7.23 0.27
N GLN A 419 -0.79 6.78 -0.01
CA GLN A 419 0.13 7.29 -1.02
C GLN A 419 0.95 6.11 -1.55
N TYR A 420 1.65 6.29 -2.67
CA TYR A 420 2.37 5.21 -3.34
C TYR A 420 3.69 5.68 -3.96
N LEU A 421 4.81 5.16 -3.45
CA LEU A 421 6.16 5.46 -3.95
C LEU A 421 6.76 4.35 -4.83
N GLY A 422 5.96 3.41 -5.31
CA GLY A 422 6.46 2.27 -6.06
C GLY A 422 7.06 1.19 -5.17
N TYR A 423 8.01 0.45 -5.74
CA TYR A 423 8.60 -0.73 -5.12
C TYR A 423 9.90 -0.39 -4.38
N ILE A 424 10.01 -0.88 -3.15
CA ILE A 424 11.15 -0.67 -2.26
C ILE A 424 11.86 -2.01 -2.04
N THR A 425 12.87 -2.26 -2.88
CA THR A 425 13.69 -3.47 -2.84
C THR A 425 15.04 -3.21 -2.16
N PRO A 426 15.69 -4.26 -1.62
CA PRO A 426 17.07 -4.20 -1.20
C PRO A 426 17.99 -3.53 -2.22
N SER A 427 18.84 -2.60 -1.78
CA SER A 427 19.80 -1.91 -2.66
C SER A 427 20.71 -2.88 -3.41
N LYS A 428 21.02 -4.04 -2.81
CA LYS A 428 21.72 -5.16 -3.45
C LYS A 428 21.04 -5.70 -4.73
N TYR A 429 19.73 -5.47 -4.90
CA TYR A 429 18.95 -5.89 -6.06
C TYR A 429 18.74 -4.77 -7.08
N TYR A 430 19.24 -3.56 -6.82
CA TYR A 430 19.02 -2.40 -7.70
C TYR A 430 19.41 -2.66 -9.16
N TYR A 431 20.52 -3.36 -9.38
CA TYR A 431 21.01 -3.67 -10.72
C TYR A 431 20.40 -4.94 -11.33
N PHE A 432 19.54 -5.66 -10.61
CA PHE A 432 18.86 -6.82 -11.18
C PHE A 432 17.85 -6.32 -12.21
N ASP A 433 17.72 -7.02 -13.33
CA ASP A 433 16.74 -6.69 -14.36
C ASP A 433 15.39 -7.29 -14.00
N THR A 434 14.81 -6.81 -12.90
CA THR A 434 13.46 -7.20 -12.46
C THR A 434 12.49 -6.04 -12.56
N TYR A 435 11.20 -6.39 -12.66
CA TYR A 435 10.10 -5.43 -12.68
C TYR A 435 10.17 -4.45 -11.51
N GLU A 436 10.46 -4.95 -10.31
CA GLU A 436 10.50 -4.18 -9.07
C GLU A 436 11.67 -3.19 -9.04
N ALA A 437 12.87 -3.64 -9.39
CA ALA A 437 14.07 -2.81 -9.33
C ALA A 437 14.12 -1.78 -10.48
N ARG A 438 13.59 -2.14 -11.66
CA ARG A 438 13.69 -1.32 -12.88
C ARG A 438 12.44 -0.52 -13.17
N LEU A 439 11.34 -1.19 -13.49
CA LEU A 439 10.13 -0.48 -13.94
C LEU A 439 9.47 0.28 -12.78
N MET A 440 9.50 -0.30 -11.58
CA MET A 440 8.83 0.26 -10.40
C MET A 440 9.77 0.87 -9.35
N GLY A 441 11.08 0.80 -9.57
CA GLY A 441 12.11 1.39 -8.71
C GLY A 441 12.36 2.86 -9.04
N TRP A 442 11.54 3.76 -8.51
CA TRP A 442 11.46 5.15 -8.98
C TRP A 442 12.46 6.13 -8.37
N TYR A 443 13.17 5.77 -7.30
CA TYR A 443 13.94 6.73 -6.49
C TYR A 443 15.43 6.39 -6.34
N GLY A 444 15.92 5.43 -7.11
CA GLY A 444 17.34 5.12 -7.17
C GLY A 444 17.82 4.04 -6.20
N PRO A 445 19.15 3.81 -6.18
CA PRO A 445 19.75 2.68 -5.49
C PRO A 445 19.69 2.76 -3.97
N THR A 446 19.60 3.97 -3.40
CA THR A 446 19.69 4.19 -1.96
C THR A 446 18.33 4.30 -1.26
N MET A 447 17.23 4.34 -2.02
CA MET A 447 15.89 4.53 -1.44
C MET A 447 15.49 3.39 -0.50
N GLY A 448 15.86 2.15 -0.84
CA GLY A 448 15.59 0.97 -0.03
C GLY A 448 16.15 1.08 1.38
N ASP A 449 17.46 1.29 1.47
CA ASP A 449 18.16 1.40 2.76
C ASP A 449 17.71 2.64 3.54
N TYR A 450 17.51 3.77 2.86
CA TYR A 450 16.99 4.99 3.47
C TYR A 450 15.65 4.74 4.18
N LEU A 451 14.66 4.19 3.47
CA LEU A 451 13.34 3.94 4.04
C LEU A 451 13.38 2.87 5.14
N MET A 452 14.25 1.88 5.03
CA MET A 452 14.42 0.92 6.11
C MET A 452 15.01 1.54 7.36
N GLU A 453 16.00 2.43 7.25
CA GLU A 453 16.50 3.18 8.41
C GLU A 453 15.37 3.97 9.10
N LEU A 454 14.50 4.61 8.31
CA LEU A 454 13.35 5.32 8.87
C LEU A 454 12.39 4.36 9.60
N ASN A 455 12.13 3.18 9.04
CA ASN A 455 11.28 2.17 9.68
C ASN A 455 11.87 1.69 11.01
N TYR A 456 13.18 1.40 11.06
CA TYR A 456 13.89 1.09 12.31
C TYR A 456 13.81 2.23 13.31
N LYS A 457 13.99 3.48 12.87
CA LYS A 457 13.91 4.66 13.73
C LYS A 457 12.52 4.86 14.33
N MET A 458 11.46 4.66 13.55
CA MET A 458 10.08 4.71 14.03
C MET A 458 9.79 3.57 15.02
N ALA A 459 10.21 2.34 14.69
CA ALA A 459 10.05 1.20 15.58
C ALA A 459 10.75 1.44 16.93
N ASN A 460 12.03 1.86 16.91
CA ASN A 460 12.80 2.21 18.11
C ASN A 460 12.10 3.28 18.97
N ALA A 461 11.48 4.28 18.34
CA ALA A 461 10.76 5.32 19.06
C ALA A 461 9.49 4.80 19.76
N LEU A 462 8.78 3.84 19.16
CA LEU A 462 7.58 3.23 19.73
C LEU A 462 7.90 2.21 20.84
N THR A 463 9.00 1.49 20.70
CA THR A 463 9.41 0.45 21.65
C THR A 463 10.29 0.97 22.78
N HIS A 464 10.88 2.17 22.63
CA HIS A 464 11.96 2.65 23.49
C HIS A 464 13.17 1.70 23.53
N SER A 465 13.43 1.00 22.43
CA SER A 465 14.55 0.07 22.27
C SER A 465 15.54 0.53 21.19
N ARG A 466 16.67 -0.17 21.10
CA ARG A 466 17.62 -0.06 20.00
C ARG A 466 17.68 -1.41 19.29
N LEU A 467 16.87 -1.53 18.25
CA LEU A 467 16.73 -2.70 17.38
C LEU A 467 17.94 -2.92 16.47
#